data_AF-A0A6U6PVL9-F1
#
_entry.id   AF-A0A6U6PVL9-F1
#
_cell.length_a   1.000
_cell.length_b   1.000
_cell.length_c   1.000
_cell.angle_alpha   90.00
_cell.angle_beta   90.00
_cell.angle_gamma   90.00
#
_symmetry.space_group_name_H-M   'P 1'
#
loop_
_entity.id
_entity.type
_entity.pdbx_description
1 polymer ?
#
loop_
_entity_poly.entity_id
_entity_poly.type
_entity_poly.pdbx_seq_one_letter_code
_entity_poly.pdbx_strand_id
1 'polypeptide(L)'
;MATMALPRAGPARGPGTVEVTHPQLLMAIRSLYSDRLKPTGNAILMRVREHVAAAAAGGACASVEDTGTGALPRVDPAYLQGLCESCTLLRVVRDHVHGYAAYLVDVPHVALVDVDSPEDTYPAELWSEIVSFFAALPSNDSRFAGGRHAFAKALASSGLPSLSQRPLGEICHIVALSISHWRVLGYLGGQLVPLRHSKACAKQCCELNGELLPHNAAPMEDVQCLSTASSVTTSARTSPVSSAST
;
A
#
# COMPACT_ATOMS: atom_id res chain seq x y z
N MET A 1 48.92 14.44 -13.79
CA MET A 1 48.33 13.38 -14.64
C MET A 1 46.91 13.15 -14.16
N ALA A 2 45.91 13.66 -14.89
CA ALA A 2 44.51 13.55 -14.52
C ALA A 2 43.93 12.28 -15.17
N THR A 3 43.53 11.31 -14.35
CA THR A 3 42.81 10.12 -14.79
C THR A 3 41.41 10.53 -15.24
N MET A 4 41.20 10.61 -16.56
CA MET A 4 39.86 10.72 -17.14
C MET A 4 39.13 9.39 -16.90
N ALA A 5 38.15 9.40 -16.01
CA ALA A 5 37.23 8.30 -15.84
C ALA A 5 36.35 8.19 -17.10
N LEU A 6 36.43 7.04 -17.78
CA LEU A 6 35.56 6.70 -18.90
C LEU A 6 34.09 6.67 -18.45
N PRO A 7 33.13 7.11 -19.30
CA PRO A 7 31.72 6.94 -19.02
C PRO A 7 31.39 5.46 -18.89
N ARG A 8 30.79 5.06 -17.75
CA ARG A 8 30.30 3.70 -17.54
C ARG A 8 29.24 3.40 -18.59
N ALA A 9 29.51 2.42 -19.46
CA ALA A 9 28.50 1.85 -20.33
C ALA A 9 27.34 1.32 -19.46
N GLY A 10 26.13 1.83 -19.69
CA GLY A 10 24.95 1.41 -18.95
C GLY A 10 24.64 -0.07 -19.17
N PRO A 11 23.94 -0.73 -18.22
CA PRO A 11 23.57 -2.14 -18.36
C PRO A 11 22.73 -2.37 -19.63
N ALA A 12 22.98 -3.48 -20.32
CA ALA A 12 22.25 -3.88 -21.51
C ALA A 12 20.74 -4.03 -21.19
N ARG A 13 19.90 -3.32 -21.96
CA ARG A 13 18.44 -3.31 -21.78
C ARG A 13 17.84 -4.70 -22.05
N GLY A 14 16.94 -5.13 -21.18
CA GLY A 14 16.09 -6.31 -21.44
C GLY A 14 15.03 -6.03 -22.52
N PRO A 15 14.63 -7.04 -23.33
CA PRO A 15 13.61 -6.88 -24.35
C PRO A 15 12.26 -6.47 -23.73
N GLY A 16 11.58 -5.50 -24.35
CA GLY A 16 10.24 -5.02 -23.93
C GLY A 16 10.23 -3.94 -22.83
N THR A 17 11.36 -3.28 -22.57
CA THR A 17 11.41 -2.14 -21.63
C THR A 17 11.07 -0.81 -22.31
N VAL A 18 10.25 0.02 -21.66
CA VAL A 18 9.97 1.37 -22.16
C VAL A 18 11.14 2.29 -21.84
N GLU A 19 11.56 3.05 -22.86
CA GLU A 19 12.58 4.08 -22.72
C GLU A 19 12.00 5.32 -22.03
N VAL A 20 12.53 5.61 -20.85
CA VAL A 20 12.18 6.81 -20.07
C VAL A 20 13.13 7.92 -20.45
N THR A 21 12.58 9.08 -20.77
CA THR A 21 13.32 10.32 -21.09
C THR A 21 13.48 11.22 -19.86
N HIS A 22 14.47 12.12 -19.87
CA HIS A 22 14.66 13.11 -18.79
C HIS A 22 13.40 13.95 -18.49
N PRO A 23 12.64 14.47 -19.48
CA PRO A 23 11.39 15.18 -19.21
C PRO A 23 10.36 14.32 -18.48
N GLN A 24 10.19 13.05 -18.86
CA GLN A 24 9.25 12.13 -18.19
C GLN A 24 9.67 11.84 -16.75
N LEU A 25 10.97 11.63 -16.52
CA LEU A 25 11.54 11.46 -15.19
C LEU A 25 11.26 12.68 -14.30
N LEU A 26 11.59 13.89 -14.79
CA LEU A 26 11.37 15.12 -14.04
C LEU A 26 9.89 15.39 -13.79
N MET A 27 9.01 15.05 -14.73
CA MET A 27 7.57 15.15 -14.56
C MET A 27 7.06 14.20 -13.45
N ALA A 28 7.58 12.97 -13.39
CA ALA A 28 7.27 12.01 -12.33
C ALA A 28 7.80 12.47 -10.95
N ILE A 29 9.01 13.00 -10.88
CA ILE A 29 9.55 13.52 -9.61
C ILE A 29 8.74 14.74 -9.16
N ARG A 30 8.42 15.67 -10.06
CA ARG A 30 7.59 16.84 -9.73
C ARG A 30 6.21 16.45 -9.22
N SER A 31 5.56 15.43 -9.81
CA SER A 31 4.27 14.97 -9.29
C SER A 31 4.37 14.32 -7.92
N LEU A 32 5.48 13.64 -7.60
CA LEU A 32 5.75 13.19 -6.22
C LEU A 32 5.89 14.36 -5.25
N TYR A 33 6.54 15.46 -5.64
CA TYR A 33 6.59 16.68 -4.81
C TYR A 33 5.21 17.31 -4.61
N SER A 34 4.38 17.37 -5.65
CA SER A 34 2.99 17.83 -5.54
C SER A 34 2.19 16.98 -4.54
N ASP A 35 2.44 15.67 -4.53
CA ASP A 35 1.82 14.74 -3.59
C ASP A 35 2.49 14.75 -2.20
N ARG A 36 3.56 15.53 -1.99
CA ARG A 36 4.44 15.50 -0.81
C ARG A 36 5.02 14.11 -0.49
N LEU A 37 5.36 13.35 -1.52
CA LEU A 37 5.99 12.04 -1.40
C LEU A 37 7.51 12.13 -1.56
N LYS A 38 8.24 11.42 -0.70
CA LYS A 38 9.69 11.25 -0.84
C LYS A 38 10.00 10.51 -2.15
N PRO A 39 10.88 11.05 -3.02
CA PRO A 39 11.18 10.47 -4.32
C PRO A 39 12.18 9.32 -4.22
N THR A 40 11.76 8.21 -3.61
CA THR A 40 12.54 6.97 -3.55
C THR A 40 12.56 6.28 -4.92
N GLY A 41 13.54 5.41 -5.16
CA GLY A 41 13.64 4.68 -6.44
C GLY A 41 12.35 3.95 -6.83
N ASN A 42 11.67 3.31 -5.86
CA ASN A 42 10.38 2.66 -6.08
C ASN A 42 9.24 3.66 -6.36
N ALA A 43 9.17 4.78 -5.62
CA ALA A 43 8.15 5.80 -5.85
C ALA A 43 8.28 6.44 -7.24
N ILE A 44 9.52 6.75 -7.66
CA ILE A 44 9.83 7.29 -8.99
C ILE A 44 9.43 6.26 -10.07
N LEU A 45 9.82 4.99 -9.89
CA LEU A 45 9.50 3.92 -10.82
C LEU A 45 7.99 3.77 -11.03
N MET A 46 7.23 3.73 -9.93
CA MET A 46 5.77 3.63 -10.00
C MET A 46 5.16 4.83 -10.71
N ARG A 47 5.62 6.05 -10.38
CA ARG A 47 5.06 7.27 -10.97
C ARG A 47 5.37 7.41 -12.46
N VAL A 48 6.56 7.02 -12.88
CA VAL A 48 6.91 6.97 -14.31
C VAL A 48 6.01 5.99 -15.06
N ARG A 49 5.79 4.78 -14.51
CA ARG A 49 4.91 3.78 -15.13
C ARG A 49 3.48 4.28 -15.27
N GLU A 50 2.95 4.95 -14.24
CA GLU A 50 1.63 5.59 -14.29
C GLU A 50 1.54 6.63 -15.41
N HIS A 51 2.52 7.55 -15.51
CA HIS A 51 2.53 8.58 -16.54
C HIS A 51 2.62 8.00 -17.96
N VAL A 52 3.47 6.99 -18.17
CA VAL A 52 3.61 6.34 -19.48
C VAL A 52 2.33 5.59 -19.85
N ALA A 53 1.71 4.87 -18.90
CA ALA A 53 0.44 4.19 -19.11
C ALA A 53 -0.69 5.17 -19.47
N ALA A 54 -0.78 6.30 -18.76
CA ALA A 54 -1.76 7.35 -19.03
C ALA A 54 -1.58 8.01 -20.41
N ALA A 55 -0.32 8.23 -20.83
CA ALA A 55 -0.01 8.75 -22.15
C ALA A 55 -0.38 7.77 -23.27
N ALA A 56 -0.13 6.47 -23.06
CA ALA A 56 -0.53 5.42 -24.01
C ALA A 56 -2.06 5.24 -24.10
N ALA A 57 -2.78 5.49 -23.01
CA ALA A 57 -4.25 5.43 -22.97
C ALA A 57 -4.96 6.71 -23.48
N GLY A 58 -4.23 7.68 -24.05
CA GLY A 58 -4.82 8.90 -24.62
C GLY A 58 -5.38 9.87 -23.58
N GLY A 59 -4.88 9.85 -22.34
CA GLY A 59 -5.26 10.82 -21.30
C GLY A 59 -6.54 10.50 -20.53
N ALA A 60 -7.19 9.36 -20.77
CA ALA A 60 -8.22 8.85 -19.87
C ALA A 60 -7.56 8.38 -18.57
N CYS A 61 -8.09 8.82 -17.42
CA CYS A 61 -7.62 8.44 -16.10
C CYS A 61 -7.88 6.94 -15.86
N ALA A 62 -6.99 6.09 -16.35
CA ALA A 62 -7.07 4.66 -16.16
C ALA A 62 -6.74 4.34 -14.69
N SER A 63 -7.77 3.96 -13.93
CA SER A 63 -7.60 3.20 -12.69
C SER A 63 -6.83 1.93 -13.04
N VAL A 64 -5.59 1.85 -12.56
CA VAL A 64 -4.66 0.78 -12.89
C VAL A 64 -5.15 -0.53 -12.25
N GLU A 65 -5.72 -1.39 -13.08
CA GLU A 65 -6.04 -2.77 -12.75
C GLU A 65 -4.74 -3.57 -12.55
N ASP A 66 -4.40 -3.89 -11.30
CA ASP A 66 -3.38 -4.90 -10.99
C ASP A 66 -4.05 -6.26 -10.75
N THR A 67 -4.69 -6.77 -11.80
CA THR A 67 -4.99 -8.19 -11.96
C THR A 67 -4.37 -8.65 -13.27
N GLY A 68 -3.06 -8.90 -13.25
CA GLY A 68 -2.38 -9.82 -14.17
C GLY A 68 -2.30 -9.47 -15.66
N THR A 69 -3.02 -8.49 -16.19
CA THR A 69 -3.06 -8.27 -17.65
C THR A 69 -3.35 -6.83 -18.13
N GLY A 70 -3.33 -5.83 -17.24
CA GLY A 70 -3.22 -4.41 -17.60
C GLY A 70 -1.76 -3.96 -17.55
N ALA A 71 -0.94 -4.41 -18.50
CA ALA A 71 0.53 -4.37 -18.42
C ALA A 71 1.09 -2.95 -18.29
N LEU A 72 1.27 -2.47 -17.04
CA LEU A 72 2.09 -1.30 -16.76
C LEU A 72 3.42 -1.45 -17.52
N PRO A 73 3.85 -0.43 -18.26
CA PRO A 73 5.03 -0.50 -19.09
C PRO A 73 6.23 -0.89 -18.23
N ARG A 74 6.96 -1.93 -18.64
CA ARG A 74 8.12 -2.40 -17.89
C ARG A 74 9.23 -1.36 -18.01
N VAL A 75 9.58 -0.74 -16.90
CA VAL A 75 10.74 0.15 -16.80
C VAL A 75 11.80 -0.56 -15.98
N ASP A 76 13.02 -0.57 -16.50
CA ASP A 76 14.20 -1.14 -15.81
C ASP A 76 14.64 -0.22 -14.66
N PRO A 77 14.64 -0.71 -13.39
CA PRO A 77 15.07 0.08 -12.24
C PRO A 77 16.53 0.54 -12.31
N ALA A 78 17.43 -0.27 -12.88
CA ALA A 78 18.85 0.09 -12.96
C ALA A 78 19.09 1.21 -13.97
N TYR A 79 18.45 1.12 -15.13
CA TYR A 79 18.41 2.21 -16.10
C TYR A 79 17.83 3.50 -15.50
N LEU A 80 16.71 3.41 -14.77
CA LEU A 80 16.08 4.57 -14.14
C LEU A 80 16.98 5.25 -13.11
N GLN A 81 17.71 4.46 -12.31
CA GLN A 81 18.70 5.00 -11.38
C GLN A 81 19.83 5.72 -12.14
N GLY A 82 20.40 5.10 -13.18
CA GLY A 82 21.43 5.72 -14.00
C GLY A 82 20.96 7.03 -14.65
N LEU A 83 19.69 7.09 -15.08
CA LEU A 83 19.08 8.31 -15.61
C LEU A 83 18.92 9.41 -14.55
N CYS A 84 18.61 9.03 -13.30
CA CYS A 84 18.61 9.98 -12.19
C CYS A 84 20.01 10.52 -11.91
N GLU A 85 21.02 9.66 -11.90
CA GLU A 85 22.42 10.02 -11.64
C GLU A 85 23.02 10.89 -12.75
N SER A 86 22.57 10.73 -14.00
CA SER A 86 23.00 11.58 -15.11
C SER A 86 22.30 12.94 -15.17
N CYS A 87 21.23 13.15 -14.41
CA CYS A 87 20.44 14.38 -14.47
C CYS A 87 21.00 15.45 -13.53
N THR A 88 21.52 16.54 -14.08
CA THR A 88 22.10 17.66 -13.31
C THR A 88 21.09 18.44 -12.46
N LEU A 89 19.79 18.29 -12.74
CA LEU A 89 18.71 18.88 -11.95
C LEU A 89 18.33 18.04 -10.73
N LEU A 90 18.95 16.86 -10.56
CA LEU A 90 18.68 15.94 -9.47
C LEU A 90 19.90 15.77 -8.57
N ARG A 91 19.64 15.70 -7.28
CA ARG A 91 20.59 15.23 -6.27
C ARG A 91 20.19 13.81 -5.86
N VAL A 92 20.96 12.83 -6.30
CA VAL A 92 20.77 11.43 -5.91
C VAL A 92 21.50 11.17 -4.60
N VAL A 93 20.78 10.65 -3.61
CA VAL A 93 21.30 10.30 -2.28
C VAL A 93 21.06 8.81 -2.06
N ARG A 94 22.04 8.13 -1.45
CA ARG A 94 21.87 6.74 -1.03
C ARG A 94 20.85 6.66 0.10
N ASP A 95 19.95 5.71 -0.01
CA ASP A 95 18.92 5.43 0.99
C ASP A 95 19.10 3.99 1.45
N HIS A 96 19.27 3.76 2.75
CA HIS A 96 19.54 2.42 3.27
C HIS A 96 18.34 1.48 3.16
N VAL A 97 17.13 2.03 3.14
CA VAL A 97 15.88 1.26 3.07
C VAL A 97 15.48 1.07 1.61
N HIS A 98 15.59 2.14 0.82
CA HIS A 98 15.04 2.20 -0.54
C HIS A 98 16.09 2.15 -1.65
N GLY A 99 17.35 1.92 -1.30
CA GLY A 99 18.51 1.95 -2.20
C GLY A 99 18.96 3.38 -2.54
N TYR A 100 18.05 4.19 -3.10
CA TYR A 100 18.30 5.61 -3.39
C TYR A 100 17.04 6.47 -3.33
N ALA A 101 17.25 7.77 -3.17
CA ALA A 101 16.26 8.81 -3.41
C ALA A 101 16.85 9.91 -4.31
N ALA A 102 16.05 10.49 -5.20
CA ALA A 102 16.48 11.53 -6.13
C ALA A 102 15.67 12.81 -5.92
N TYR A 103 16.30 13.83 -5.36
CA TYR A 103 15.66 15.11 -5.02
C TYR A 103 15.90 16.15 -6.11
N LEU A 104 14.95 17.07 -6.32
CA LEU A 104 15.18 18.24 -7.16
C LEU A 104 16.22 19.14 -6.49
N VAL A 105 17.21 19.59 -7.26
CA VAL A 105 18.19 20.57 -6.79
C VAL A 105 17.47 21.88 -6.45
N ASP A 106 17.88 22.49 -5.33
CA ASP A 106 17.36 23.76 -4.79
C ASP A 106 15.87 23.76 -4.41
N VAL A 107 15.23 22.59 -4.33
CA VAL A 107 13.87 22.46 -3.79
C VAL A 107 13.93 21.88 -2.36
N PRO A 108 13.34 22.54 -1.35
CA PRO A 108 13.24 21.98 0.00
C PRO A 108 12.49 20.65 0.00
N HIS A 109 13.01 19.67 0.74
CA HIS A 109 12.44 18.32 0.80
C HIS A 109 12.12 17.85 2.24
N VAL A 110 12.23 18.74 3.23
CA VAL A 110 11.98 18.43 4.65
C VAL A 110 10.53 18.05 4.97
N ALA A 111 9.59 18.47 4.12
CA ALA A 111 8.16 18.18 4.28
C ALA A 111 7.68 16.98 3.45
N LEU A 112 8.59 16.23 2.82
CA LEU A 112 8.23 15.05 2.03
C LEU A 112 8.06 13.84 2.94
N VAL A 113 6.96 13.12 2.74
CA VAL A 113 6.60 11.94 3.51
C VAL A 113 7.27 10.70 2.93
N ASP A 114 7.97 9.94 3.77
CA ASP A 114 8.40 8.58 3.47
C ASP A 114 7.27 7.61 3.82
N VAL A 115 6.64 7.02 2.79
CA VAL A 115 5.46 6.15 2.94
C VAL A 115 5.76 4.88 3.71
N ASP A 116 7.00 4.41 3.66
CA ASP A 116 7.40 3.18 4.35
C ASP A 116 8.03 3.47 5.73
N SER A 117 7.97 4.72 6.21
CA SER A 117 8.34 5.06 7.59
C SER A 117 7.41 4.34 8.58
N PRO A 118 7.94 3.78 9.69
CA PRO A 118 7.11 3.21 10.75
C PRO A 118 6.57 4.27 11.72
N GLU A 119 6.97 5.54 11.58
CA GLU A 119 6.66 6.58 12.54
C GLU A 119 5.21 7.08 12.39
N ASP A 120 4.38 6.81 13.40
CA ASP A 120 3.00 7.31 13.45
C ASP A 120 2.94 8.67 14.16
N THR A 121 2.72 9.72 13.37
CA THR A 121 2.56 11.11 13.85
C THR A 121 1.12 11.60 13.77
N TYR A 122 0.18 10.71 13.46
CA TYR A 122 -1.22 11.08 13.24
C TYR A 122 -2.02 11.05 14.56
N PRO A 123 -3.02 11.94 14.71
CA PRO A 123 -3.83 12.02 15.91
C PRO A 123 -4.73 10.78 16.07
N ALA A 124 -5.09 10.43 17.30
CA ALA A 124 -5.91 9.25 17.58
C ALA A 124 -7.32 9.33 16.98
N GLU A 125 -7.87 10.54 16.85
CA GLU A 125 -9.18 10.80 16.26
C GLU A 125 -9.24 10.34 14.79
N LEU A 126 -8.15 10.56 14.05
CA LEU A 126 -8.03 10.10 12.66
C LEU A 126 -8.12 8.57 12.59
N TRP A 127 -7.42 7.88 13.49
CA TRP A 127 -7.43 6.43 13.52
C TRP A 127 -8.80 5.86 13.89
N SER A 128 -9.52 6.52 14.81
CA SER A 128 -10.91 6.18 15.14
C SER A 128 -11.82 6.26 13.91
N GLU A 129 -11.73 7.34 13.13
CA GLU A 129 -12.49 7.49 11.88
C GLU A 129 -12.13 6.41 10.86
N ILE A 130 -10.84 6.13 10.66
CA ILE A 130 -10.37 5.13 9.69
C ILE A 130 -10.84 3.72 10.06
N VAL A 131 -10.71 3.34 11.33
CA VAL A 131 -11.18 2.04 11.84
C VAL A 131 -12.68 1.91 11.63
N SER A 132 -13.44 2.95 11.99
CA SER A 132 -14.90 2.98 11.80
C SER A 132 -15.28 2.85 10.32
N PHE A 133 -14.59 3.59 9.45
CA PHE A 133 -14.79 3.52 8.01
C PHE A 133 -14.55 2.10 7.46
N PHE A 134 -13.43 1.46 7.83
CA PHE A 134 -13.14 0.10 7.38
C PHE A 134 -14.05 -0.96 8.02
N ALA A 135 -14.55 -0.74 9.23
CA ALA A 135 -15.56 -1.60 9.85
C ALA A 135 -16.89 -1.56 9.08
N ALA A 136 -17.29 -0.38 8.60
CA ALA A 136 -18.54 -0.17 7.87
C ALA A 136 -18.54 -0.74 6.43
N LEU A 137 -17.39 -1.07 5.86
CA LEU A 137 -17.31 -1.60 4.49
C LEU A 137 -17.97 -3.00 4.36
N PRO A 138 -18.90 -3.20 3.42
CA PRO A 138 -19.55 -4.49 3.21
C PRO A 138 -18.58 -5.52 2.60
N SER A 139 -18.75 -6.80 2.95
CA SER A 139 -17.79 -7.86 2.60
C SER A 139 -17.59 -8.06 1.10
N ASN A 140 -18.61 -7.80 0.28
CA ASN A 140 -18.56 -8.01 -1.18
C ASN A 140 -17.95 -6.83 -1.97
N ASP A 141 -18.00 -5.59 -1.44
CA ASP A 141 -17.36 -4.40 -2.07
C ASP A 141 -16.00 -4.05 -1.44
N SER A 142 -15.55 -4.83 -0.46
CA SER A 142 -14.34 -4.51 0.31
C SER A 142 -13.01 -4.75 -0.41
N ARG A 143 -13.06 -5.13 -1.70
CA ARG A 143 -11.88 -5.35 -2.53
C ARG A 143 -11.53 -4.08 -3.27
N PHE A 144 -10.46 -3.43 -2.84
CA PHE A 144 -9.95 -2.28 -3.53
C PHE A 144 -9.07 -2.73 -4.69
N ALA A 145 -9.54 -2.48 -5.91
CA ALA A 145 -8.74 -2.71 -7.11
C ALA A 145 -7.56 -1.73 -7.12
N GLY A 146 -6.35 -2.26 -7.36
CA GLY A 146 -5.12 -1.49 -7.46
C GLY A 146 -4.24 -1.50 -6.21
N GLY A 147 -3.00 -1.05 -6.36
CA GLY A 147 -2.01 -1.00 -5.28
C GLY A 147 -2.29 0.10 -4.23
N ARG A 148 -1.40 0.20 -3.23
CA ARG A 148 -1.53 1.14 -2.08
C ARG A 148 -1.84 2.58 -2.50
N HIS A 149 -1.23 3.06 -3.57
CA HIS A 149 -1.42 4.42 -4.08
C HIS A 149 -2.81 4.64 -4.71
N ALA A 150 -3.32 3.66 -5.48
CA ALA A 150 -4.67 3.72 -6.03
C ALA A 150 -5.71 3.72 -4.90
N PHE A 151 -5.48 2.89 -3.89
CA PHE A 151 -6.31 2.88 -2.69
C PHE A 151 -6.24 4.20 -1.92
N ALA A 152 -5.06 4.80 -1.75
CA ALA A 152 -4.91 6.12 -1.13
C ALA A 152 -5.70 7.21 -1.88
N LYS A 153 -5.72 7.19 -3.22
CA LYS A 153 -6.54 8.11 -4.02
C LYS A 153 -8.04 7.90 -3.82
N ALA A 154 -8.48 6.64 -3.79
CA ALA A 154 -9.87 6.30 -3.50
C ALA A 154 -10.27 6.74 -2.07
N LEU A 155 -9.39 6.53 -1.10
CA LEU A 155 -9.57 6.94 0.28
C LEU A 155 -9.59 8.47 0.43
N ALA A 156 -8.76 9.20 -0.29
CA ALA A 156 -8.81 10.66 -0.35
C ALA A 156 -10.18 11.17 -0.88
N SER A 157 -10.81 10.38 -1.76
CA SER A 157 -12.10 10.69 -2.37
C SER A 157 -13.31 10.23 -1.53
N SER A 158 -13.11 9.54 -0.41
CA SER A 158 -14.20 8.99 0.42
C SER A 158 -14.93 10.04 1.26
N GLY A 159 -14.40 11.28 1.32
CA GLY A 159 -15.02 12.38 2.05
C GLY A 159 -14.81 12.33 3.57
N LEU A 160 -13.85 11.55 4.07
CA LEU A 160 -13.52 11.52 5.50
C LEU A 160 -13.01 12.90 5.96
N PRO A 161 -13.64 13.53 6.97
CA PRO A 161 -13.24 14.85 7.45
C PRO A 161 -11.77 14.92 7.82
N SER A 162 -11.25 13.92 8.53
CA SER A 162 -9.85 13.84 8.95
C SER A 162 -8.83 13.71 7.82
N LEU A 163 -9.27 13.38 6.59
CA LEU A 163 -8.41 13.27 5.41
C LEU A 163 -8.56 14.44 4.42
N SER A 164 -9.62 15.24 4.55
CA SER A 164 -10.00 16.28 3.57
C SER A 164 -8.95 17.38 3.33
N GLN A 165 -8.06 17.61 4.29
CA GLN A 165 -6.98 18.62 4.19
C GLN A 165 -5.59 17.99 4.11
N ARG A 166 -5.49 16.67 3.92
CA ARG A 166 -4.22 15.97 3.91
C ARG A 166 -3.68 15.79 2.48
N PRO A 167 -2.38 16.03 2.27
CA PRO A 167 -1.74 15.73 0.99
C PRO A 167 -1.77 14.22 0.73
N LEU A 168 -1.77 13.83 -0.55
CA LEU A 168 -1.86 12.42 -0.94
C LEU A 168 -0.73 11.57 -0.34
N GLY A 169 0.46 12.14 -0.11
CA GLY A 169 1.58 11.46 0.51
C GLY A 169 1.34 11.06 1.97
N GLU A 170 0.68 11.93 2.74
CA GLU A 170 0.23 11.56 4.10
C GLU A 170 -0.80 10.44 4.04
N ILE A 171 -1.75 10.52 3.11
CA ILE A 171 -2.77 9.47 2.94
C ILE A 171 -2.12 8.14 2.53
N CYS A 172 -1.11 8.15 1.66
CA CYS A 172 -0.33 6.96 1.32
C CYS A 172 0.35 6.35 2.55
N HIS A 173 0.94 7.19 3.40
CA HIS A 173 1.60 6.77 4.63
C HIS A 173 0.60 6.21 5.65
N ILE A 174 -0.56 6.85 5.82
CA ILE A 174 -1.68 6.34 6.62
C ILE A 174 -2.12 4.94 6.14
N VAL A 175 -2.24 4.75 4.83
CA VAL A 175 -2.56 3.43 4.25
C VAL A 175 -1.46 2.41 4.56
N ALA A 176 -0.19 2.79 4.48
CA ALA A 176 0.92 1.91 4.83
C ALA A 176 0.88 1.50 6.31
N LEU A 177 0.71 2.47 7.22
CA LEU A 177 0.56 2.23 8.66
C LEU A 177 -0.69 1.39 8.98
N SER A 178 -1.78 1.56 8.23
CA SER A 178 -3.00 0.75 8.35
C SER A 178 -2.76 -0.73 8.06
N ILE A 179 -1.76 -1.05 7.23
CA ILE A 179 -1.37 -2.42 6.86
C ILE A 179 -0.35 -2.98 7.86
N SER A 180 0.68 -2.19 8.18
CA SER A 180 1.84 -2.67 8.96
C SER A 180 1.63 -2.55 10.47
N HIS A 181 1.29 -1.36 10.96
CA HIS A 181 1.27 -1.02 12.38
C HIS A 181 -0.11 -1.30 13.01
N TRP A 182 -1.15 -0.67 12.47
CA TRP A 182 -2.53 -0.78 12.98
C TRP A 182 -3.21 -2.09 12.59
N ARG A 183 -2.72 -2.73 11.51
CA ARG A 183 -3.23 -4.01 11.00
C ARG A 183 -4.75 -4.01 10.79
N VAL A 184 -5.32 -2.88 10.36
CA VAL A 184 -6.74 -2.76 10.03
C VAL A 184 -7.02 -3.17 8.59
N LEU A 185 -5.98 -3.18 7.74
CA LEU A 185 -6.00 -3.66 6.36
C LEU A 185 -5.05 -4.86 6.19
N GLY A 186 -5.33 -5.67 5.18
CA GLY A 186 -4.48 -6.76 4.74
C GLY A 186 -4.67 -7.07 3.26
N TYR A 187 -4.03 -8.13 2.78
CA TYR A 187 -4.12 -8.54 1.37
C TYR A 187 -4.93 -9.82 1.18
N LEU A 188 -5.77 -9.84 0.14
CA LEU A 188 -6.45 -11.03 -0.38
C LEU A 188 -6.38 -11.01 -1.91
N GLY A 189 -5.70 -12.00 -2.50
CA GLY A 189 -5.59 -12.11 -3.96
C GLY A 189 -4.88 -10.91 -4.62
N GLY A 190 -3.92 -10.29 -3.93
CA GLY A 190 -3.20 -9.10 -4.42
C GLY A 190 -3.91 -7.76 -4.13
N GLN A 191 -5.16 -7.79 -3.67
CA GLN A 191 -5.96 -6.61 -3.39
C GLN A 191 -5.97 -6.25 -1.91
N LEU A 192 -6.07 -4.96 -1.61
CA LEU A 192 -6.27 -4.48 -0.25
C LEU A 192 -7.71 -4.75 0.19
N VAL A 193 -7.84 -5.29 1.40
CA VAL A 193 -9.10 -5.60 2.07
C VAL A 193 -9.00 -5.28 3.56
N PRO A 194 -10.12 -5.00 4.26
CA PRO A 194 -10.14 -4.99 5.72
C PRO A 194 -9.53 -6.28 6.28
N LEU A 195 -8.77 -6.19 7.38
CA LEU A 195 -7.97 -7.32 7.89
C LEU A 195 -8.83 -8.56 8.08
N ARG A 196 -10.06 -8.43 8.61
CA ARG A 196 -11.04 -9.51 8.81
C ARG A 196 -11.30 -10.39 7.58
N HIS A 197 -11.05 -9.88 6.37
CA HIS A 197 -11.23 -10.60 5.11
C HIS A 197 -9.90 -11.03 4.46
N SER A 198 -8.76 -10.68 5.06
CA SER A 198 -7.42 -10.99 4.53
C SER A 198 -6.96 -12.41 4.87
N LYS A 199 -6.00 -12.94 4.10
CA LYS A 199 -5.32 -14.21 4.45
C LYS A 199 -4.54 -14.13 5.77
N ALA A 200 -4.12 -12.92 6.17
CA ALA A 200 -3.41 -12.70 7.43
C ALA A 200 -4.31 -12.88 8.65
N CYS A 201 -5.62 -12.61 8.54
CA CYS A 201 -6.58 -12.93 9.60
C CYS A 201 -6.68 -14.44 9.84
N ALA A 202 -6.63 -15.26 8.79
CA ALA A 202 -6.61 -16.72 8.96
C ALA A 202 -5.36 -17.20 9.71
N LYS A 203 -4.21 -16.54 9.54
CA LYS A 203 -2.99 -16.81 10.32
C LYS A 203 -3.09 -16.31 11.76
N GLN A 204 -3.60 -15.10 11.97
CA GLN A 204 -3.76 -14.51 13.30
C GLN A 204 -4.79 -15.25 14.17
N CYS A 205 -5.86 -15.78 13.58
CA CYS A 205 -6.80 -16.67 14.28
C CYS A 205 -6.17 -18.03 14.66
N CYS A 206 -5.18 -18.51 13.89
CA CYS A 206 -4.41 -19.70 14.26
C CYS A 206 -3.34 -19.41 15.33
N GLU A 207 -2.73 -18.21 15.31
CA GLU A 207 -1.73 -17.76 16.29
C GLU A 207 -2.35 -17.36 17.64
N LEU A 208 -3.58 -16.84 17.66
CA LEU A 208 -4.33 -16.50 18.89
C LEU A 208 -4.70 -17.73 19.75
N ASN A 209 -4.53 -18.95 19.25
CA ASN A 209 -4.61 -20.19 20.05
C ASN A 209 -3.27 -20.58 20.72
N GLY A 210 -2.22 -19.76 20.61
CA GLY A 210 -0.91 -20.02 21.21
C GLY A 210 -0.13 -18.74 21.50
N GLU A 211 -0.49 -18.09 22.61
CA GLU A 211 0.33 -17.20 23.47
C GLU A 211 1.16 -16.01 22.89
N LEU A 212 1.00 -14.87 23.61
CA LEU A 212 1.86 -13.68 23.76
C LEU A 212 1.64 -12.45 22.85
N LEU A 213 1.01 -11.42 23.44
CA LEU A 213 1.25 -9.99 23.15
C LEU A 213 2.08 -9.39 24.31
N PRO A 214 3.19 -8.68 24.02
CA PRO A 214 3.31 -7.28 24.47
C PRO A 214 4.06 -6.40 23.42
N HIS A 215 4.06 -5.06 23.41
CA HIS A 215 3.83 -4.04 24.44
C HIS A 215 3.48 -2.68 23.77
N ASN A 216 2.64 -1.89 24.46
CA ASN A 216 2.26 -0.49 24.20
C ASN A 216 1.31 -0.16 23.03
N ALA A 217 0.04 -0.53 23.20
CA ALA A 217 -1.10 0.39 23.07
C ALA A 217 -2.31 -0.27 23.76
N ALA A 218 -3.15 0.51 24.44
CA ALA A 218 -4.29 0.01 25.20
C ALA A 218 -5.22 -0.88 24.32
N PRO A 219 -5.72 -2.01 24.86
CA PRO A 219 -6.56 -2.91 24.10
C PRO A 219 -7.95 -2.28 23.94
N MET A 220 -8.39 -2.09 22.71
CA MET A 220 -9.80 -1.89 22.44
C MET A 220 -10.44 -3.28 22.44
N GLU A 221 -11.20 -3.56 23.50
CA GLU A 221 -12.01 -4.76 23.64
C GLU A 221 -13.12 -4.80 22.56
N ASP A 222 -13.50 -6.03 22.22
CA ASP A 222 -14.60 -6.45 21.35
C ASP A 222 -14.46 -6.22 19.83
N VAL A 223 -13.60 -7.03 19.22
CA VAL A 223 -13.94 -7.65 17.93
C VAL A 223 -14.34 -9.10 18.20
N GLN A 224 -15.63 -9.32 18.44
CA GLN A 224 -16.19 -10.68 18.46
C GLN A 224 -16.05 -11.29 17.07
N CYS A 225 -15.03 -12.12 16.89
CA CYS A 225 -15.03 -13.15 15.86
C CYS A 225 -16.18 -14.12 16.16
N LEU A 226 -17.28 -13.98 15.43
CA LEU A 226 -18.36 -14.98 15.41
C LEU A 226 -17.77 -16.34 14.99
N SER A 227 -17.51 -17.18 15.99
CA SER A 227 -17.23 -18.59 15.80
C SER A 227 -18.53 -19.27 15.40
N THR A 228 -18.64 -19.70 14.15
CA THR A 228 -19.59 -20.76 13.82
C THR A 228 -19.02 -22.08 14.34
N ALA A 229 -19.21 -22.32 15.64
CA ALA A 229 -19.11 -23.64 16.24
C ALA A 229 -20.53 -24.20 16.40
N SER A 230 -21.08 -24.78 15.32
CA SER A 230 -22.22 -25.68 15.45
C SER A 230 -21.70 -27.06 15.84
N SER A 231 -21.65 -27.33 17.14
CA SER A 231 -21.58 -28.68 17.69
C SER A 231 -22.31 -28.72 19.04
N VAL A 232 -23.54 -29.26 19.06
CA VAL A 232 -24.08 -29.95 20.23
C VAL A 232 -24.77 -31.22 19.72
N THR A 233 -24.10 -32.38 19.73
CA THR A 233 -23.86 -33.37 20.82
C THR A 233 -24.98 -34.40 20.99
N THR A 234 -24.70 -35.60 20.48
CA THR A 234 -24.79 -36.94 21.09
C THR A 234 -25.89 -37.25 22.13
N SER A 235 -26.81 -38.14 21.71
CA SER A 235 -27.25 -39.42 22.33
C SER A 235 -27.47 -39.53 23.85
N ALA A 236 -28.71 -39.87 24.25
CA ALA A 236 -28.96 -40.77 25.38
C ALA A 236 -30.27 -41.56 25.22
N ARG A 237 -30.15 -42.86 25.49
CA ARG A 237 -31.15 -43.94 25.48
C ARG A 237 -31.93 -43.96 26.80
N THR A 238 -33.26 -44.12 26.77
CA THR A 238 -34.04 -44.95 27.73
C THR A 238 -35.54 -44.96 27.38
N SER A 239 -36.13 -46.15 27.23
CA SER A 239 -37.59 -46.39 27.28
C SER A 239 -38.07 -46.41 28.74
N PRO A 240 -39.38 -46.24 29.05
CA PRO A 240 -40.27 -47.43 29.17
C PRO A 240 -41.77 -47.23 28.84
N VAL A 241 -42.41 -48.34 28.43
CA VAL A 241 -43.73 -48.93 28.81
C VAL A 241 -45.05 -48.11 28.80
N SER A 242 -45.98 -48.65 27.99
CA SER A 242 -47.45 -48.86 28.08
C SER A 242 -48.46 -47.90 28.74
N SER A 243 -49.61 -47.86 28.03
CA SER A 243 -51.02 -47.91 28.47
C SER A 243 -51.86 -46.61 28.54
N ALA A 244 -52.87 -46.55 27.65
CA ALA A 244 -54.25 -46.02 27.80
C ALA A 244 -54.90 -46.02 26.39
N SER A 245 -55.84 -46.94 26.09
CA SER A 245 -57.29 -46.76 26.23
C SER A 245 -57.86 -45.59 25.42
N THR A 246 -58.51 -45.87 24.29
CA THR A 246 -59.95 -45.62 24.04
C THR A 246 -60.37 -46.45 22.84
#